data_AF-A0A235BW59-F1
#
_entry.id   AF-A0A235BW59-F1
#
_cell.length_a   1.000
_cell.length_b   1.000
_cell.length_c   1.000
_cell.angle_alpha   90.00
_cell.angle_beta   90.00
_cell.angle_gamma   90.00
#
_symmetry.space_group_name_H-M   'P 1'
#
loop_
_entity.id
_entity.type
_entity.pdbx_description
1 polymer ?
#
loop_
_entity_poly.entity_id
_entity_poly.type
_entity_poly.pdbx_seq_one_letter_code
_entity_poly.pdbx_strand_id
1 'polypeptide(L)'
;MKKKEMNTLWDDVYAWLTDATRTAIQGAEDLSRRGRLKIDIMNLSRKIEKKMAKLGGIVYDRVSKTPDAPLIVDADIKRLVHGISKLESERTEKQKEYQAEKKKN
;
A
#
# COMPACT_ATOMS: atom_id res chain seq x y z
N MET A 1 -18.05 -18.44 -15.35
CA MET A 1 -17.88 -17.75 -14.05
C MET A 1 -16.72 -16.78 -14.16
N LYS A 2 -16.96 -15.47 -14.16
CA LYS A 2 -15.87 -14.47 -14.18
C LYS A 2 -15.14 -14.56 -12.84
N LYS A 3 -13.85 -14.91 -12.85
CA LYS A 3 -12.98 -14.81 -11.67
C LYS A 3 -13.11 -13.39 -11.14
N LYS A 4 -13.62 -13.24 -9.93
CA LYS A 4 -13.55 -11.99 -9.17
C LYS A 4 -12.05 -11.72 -9.02
N GLU A 5 -11.51 -10.76 -9.77
CA GLU A 5 -10.10 -10.41 -9.68
C GLU A 5 -9.80 -10.11 -8.21
N MET A 6 -8.89 -10.87 -7.62
CA MET A 6 -8.35 -10.57 -6.31
C MET A 6 -7.57 -9.27 -6.47
N ASN A 7 -8.12 -8.16 -5.98
CA ASN A 7 -7.38 -6.92 -5.88
C ASN A 7 -6.06 -7.20 -5.17
N THR A 8 -4.96 -6.78 -5.78
CA THR A 8 -3.64 -6.92 -5.18
C THR A 8 -3.43 -5.84 -4.13
N LEU A 9 -2.46 -6.04 -3.23
CA LEU A 9 -2.03 -4.99 -2.29
C LEU A 9 -1.68 -3.69 -3.03
N TRP A 10 -1.10 -3.79 -4.23
CA TRP A 10 -0.80 -2.63 -5.06
C TRP A 10 -2.05 -1.88 -5.51
N ASP A 11 -3.07 -2.59 -5.99
CA ASP A 11 -4.33 -1.99 -6.42
C ASP A 11 -5.01 -1.24 -5.26
N ASP A 12 -5.00 -1.85 -4.07
CA ASP A 12 -5.57 -1.24 -2.87
C ASP A 12 -4.76 -0.01 -2.40
N VAL A 13 -3.42 -0.07 -2.44
CA VAL A 13 -2.55 1.07 -2.11
C VAL A 13 -2.79 2.21 -3.09
N TYR A 14 -2.81 1.90 -4.39
CA TYR A 14 -3.00 2.88 -5.44
C TYR A 14 -4.39 3.54 -5.39
N ALA A 15 -5.44 2.76 -5.15
CA ALA A 15 -6.80 3.27 -4.97
C ALA A 15 -6.86 4.27 -3.80
N TRP A 16 -6.24 3.95 -2.66
CA TRP A 16 -6.21 4.84 -1.50
C TRP A 16 -5.40 6.11 -1.74
N LEU A 17 -4.27 6.05 -2.45
CA LEU A 17 -3.50 7.23 -2.82
C LEU A 17 -4.29 8.15 -3.75
N THR A 18 -5.01 7.56 -4.72
CA THR A 18 -5.87 8.29 -5.65
C THR A 18 -7.05 8.95 -4.93
N ASP A 19 -7.72 8.21 -4.05
CA ASP A 19 -8.84 8.71 -3.24
C ASP A 19 -8.39 9.81 -2.27
N ALA A 20 -7.24 9.62 -1.61
CA ALA A 20 -6.68 10.62 -0.70
C ALA A 20 -6.34 11.92 -1.42
N THR A 21 -5.80 11.86 -2.64
CA THR A 21 -5.51 13.05 -3.46
C THR A 21 -6.79 13.80 -3.83
N ARG A 22 -7.87 13.07 -4.16
CA ARG A 22 -9.20 13.67 -4.42
C ARG A 22 -9.84 14.26 -3.18
N THR A 23 -9.68 13.61 -2.03
CA THR A 23 -10.34 14.01 -0.78
C THR A 23 -9.57 15.09 -0.02
N ALA A 24 -8.24 15.15 -0.15
CA ALA A 24 -7.41 16.21 0.45
C ALA A 24 -7.78 17.61 -0.10
N ILE A 25 -8.27 17.66 -1.35
CA ILE A 25 -8.82 18.88 -1.95
C ILE A 25 -10.15 19.30 -1.29
N GLN A 26 -10.87 18.37 -0.64
CA GLN A 26 -12.20 18.60 -0.05
C GLN A 26 -12.19 18.66 1.49
N GLY A 27 -11.13 18.19 2.16
CA GLY A 27 -11.18 17.87 3.59
C GLY A 27 -9.94 18.24 4.39
N ALA A 28 -9.20 19.28 3.98
CA ALA A 28 -8.07 19.81 4.74
C ALA A 28 -8.46 20.29 6.17
N GLU A 29 -9.76 20.43 6.45
CA GLU A 29 -10.29 20.99 7.70
C GLU A 29 -10.91 19.96 8.65
N ASP A 30 -11.15 18.70 8.24
CA ASP A 30 -11.84 17.72 9.11
C ASP A 30 -10.85 16.96 10.02
N LEU A 31 -10.56 17.53 11.19
CA LEU A 31 -9.74 16.93 12.26
C LEU A 31 -10.47 15.84 13.08
N SER A 32 -11.59 15.31 12.59
CA SER A 32 -12.27 14.19 13.24
C SER A 32 -11.38 12.94 13.34
N ARG A 33 -11.75 12.00 14.21
CA ARG A 33 -11.08 10.70 14.31
C ARG A 33 -11.01 9.98 12.96
N ARG A 34 -12.06 10.11 12.14
CA ARG A 34 -12.13 9.55 10.79
C ARG A 34 -11.14 10.23 9.84
N GLY A 35 -11.01 11.55 9.89
CA GLY A 35 -10.02 12.31 9.14
C GLY A 35 -8.58 11.88 9.47
N ARG A 36 -8.26 11.76 10.77
CA ARG A 36 -6.95 11.27 11.24
C ARG A 36 -6.63 9.86 10.73
N LEU A 37 -7.58 8.92 10.85
CA LEU A 37 -7.41 7.55 10.35
C LEU A 37 -7.16 7.52 8.83
N LYS A 38 -7.84 8.39 8.05
CA LYS A 38 -7.62 8.51 6.60
C LYS A 38 -6.21 9.00 6.28
N ILE A 39 -5.68 9.99 7.01
CA ILE A 39 -4.31 10.47 6.87
C ILE A 39 -3.30 9.37 7.22
N ASP A 40 -3.54 8.62 8.30
CA ASP A 40 -2.66 7.51 8.71
C ASP A 40 -2.60 6.41 7.64
N ILE A 41 -3.76 5.99 7.12
CA ILE A 41 -3.86 5.01 6.03
C ILE A 41 -3.13 5.51 4.78
N MET A 42 -3.27 6.80 4.45
CA MET A 42 -2.56 7.42 3.32
C MET A 42 -1.04 7.37 3.54
N ASN A 43 -0.56 7.75 4.73
CA ASN A 43 0.87 7.74 5.05
C ASN A 43 1.45 6.33 5.00
N LEU A 44 0.73 5.33 5.50
CA LEU A 44 1.11 3.92 5.38
C LEU A 44 1.13 3.46 3.92
N SER A 45 0.11 3.83 3.13
CA SER A 45 0.03 3.54 1.69
C SER A 45 1.24 4.11 0.94
N ARG A 46 1.64 5.37 1.21
CA ARG A 46 2.85 5.99 0.63
C ARG A 46 4.14 5.26 1.02
N LYS A 47 4.23 4.77 2.26
CA LYS A 47 5.39 3.98 2.71
C LYS A 47 5.47 2.63 1.99
N ILE A 48 4.33 1.97 1.79
CA ILE A 48 4.23 0.71 1.04
C ILE A 48 4.62 0.95 -0.43
N GLU A 49 4.05 1.96 -1.06
CA GLU A 49 4.35 2.37 -2.44
C GLU A 49 5.86 2.53 -2.65
N LYS A 50 6.54 3.30 -1.81
CA LYS A 50 8.00 3.51 -1.90
C LYS A 50 8.79 2.20 -1.81
N LYS A 51 8.38 1.28 -0.93
CA LYS A 51 9.05 -0.02 -0.79
C LYS A 51 8.77 -0.93 -1.98
N MET A 52 7.54 -0.93 -2.50
CA MET A 52 7.17 -1.67 -3.70
C MET A 52 7.91 -1.15 -4.93
N ALA A 53 8.01 0.17 -5.10
CA ALA A 53 8.79 0.78 -6.18
C ALA A 53 10.27 0.37 -6.11
N LYS A 54 10.85 0.37 -4.90
CA LYS A 54 12.23 -0.12 -4.69
C LYS A 54 12.38 -1.60 -5.03
N LEU A 55 11.45 -2.44 -4.58
CA LEU A 55 11.44 -3.87 -4.89
C LEU A 55 11.32 -4.10 -6.41
N GLY A 56 10.38 -3.41 -7.05
CA GLY A 56 10.15 -3.47 -8.49
C GLY A 56 11.38 -3.02 -9.29
N GLY A 57 12.05 -1.95 -8.86
CA GLY A 57 13.32 -1.49 -9.47
C GLY A 57 14.42 -2.55 -9.40
N ILE A 58 14.59 -3.21 -8.24
CA ILE A 58 15.57 -4.29 -8.09
C ILE A 58 15.24 -5.48 -9.00
N VAL A 59 13.97 -5.87 -9.06
CA VAL A 59 13.52 -6.99 -9.92
C VAL A 59 13.69 -6.63 -11.39
N TYR A 60 13.28 -5.43 -11.80
CA TYR A 60 13.43 -4.91 -13.16
C TYR A 60 14.90 -4.88 -13.60
N ASP A 61 15.80 -4.35 -12.77
CA ASP A 61 17.23 -4.29 -13.07
C ASP A 61 17.86 -5.67 -13.23
N ARG A 62 17.39 -6.67 -12.47
CA ARG A 62 17.90 -8.04 -12.58
C ARG A 62 17.40 -8.71 -13.85
N VAL A 63 16.10 -8.66 -14.09
CA VAL A 63 15.49 -9.30 -15.27
C VAL A 63 15.96 -8.64 -16.56
N SER A 64 16.18 -7.31 -16.57
CA SER A 64 16.69 -6.61 -17.76
C SER A 64 18.14 -6.97 -18.08
N LYS A 65 19.00 -7.21 -17.07
CA LYS A 65 20.41 -7.57 -17.28
C LYS A 65 20.62 -9.04 -17.58
N THR A 66 19.83 -9.90 -16.93
CA THR A 66 19.94 -11.35 -17.04
C THR A 66 18.54 -11.97 -17.16
N PRO A 67 17.89 -11.87 -18.33
CA PRO A 67 16.48 -12.26 -18.50
C PRO A 67 16.23 -13.75 -18.27
N ASP A 68 17.19 -14.61 -18.63
CA ASP A 68 17.07 -16.06 -18.49
C ASP A 68 17.63 -16.57 -17.15
N ALA A 69 18.20 -15.70 -16.32
CA ALA A 69 18.73 -16.09 -15.03
C ALA A 69 17.61 -16.19 -13.98
N PRO A 70 17.68 -17.17 -13.05
CA PRO A 70 16.75 -17.24 -11.94
C PRO A 70 16.79 -15.95 -11.09
N LEU A 71 15.62 -15.45 -10.70
CA LEU A 71 15.53 -14.32 -9.78
C LEU A 71 16.00 -14.75 -8.38
N ILE A 72 17.20 -14.31 -8.00
CA ILE A 72 17.76 -14.61 -6.69
C ILE A 72 17.07 -13.76 -5.63
N VAL A 73 16.46 -14.41 -4.63
CA VAL A 73 15.85 -13.75 -3.46
C VAL A 73 16.87 -13.66 -2.33
N ASP A 74 17.62 -12.55 -2.33
CA ASP A 74 18.64 -12.28 -1.32
C ASP A 74 18.08 -11.59 -0.06
N ALA A 75 18.98 -11.26 0.88
CA ALA A 75 18.64 -10.60 2.13
C ALA A 75 17.99 -9.22 1.93
N ASP A 76 18.27 -8.50 0.84
CA ASP A 76 17.69 -7.18 0.59
C ASP A 76 16.24 -7.31 0.14
N ILE A 77 15.96 -8.23 -0.79
CA ILE A 77 14.59 -8.54 -1.20
C ILE A 77 13.78 -9.05 -0.01
N LYS A 78 14.33 -9.98 0.78
CA LYS A 78 13.65 -10.49 1.99
C LYS A 78 13.31 -9.37 2.98
N ARG A 79 14.24 -8.45 3.23
CA ARG A 79 14.02 -7.28 4.11
C ARG A 79 12.93 -6.35 3.56
N LEU A 80 12.89 -6.14 2.24
CA LEU A 80 11.85 -5.32 1.61
C LEU A 80 10.47 -5.97 1.73
N VAL A 81 10.36 -7.25 1.40
CA VAL A 81 9.10 -8.01 1.50
C VAL A 81 8.59 -8.04 2.93
N HIS A 82 9.46 -8.33 3.91
CA HIS A 82 9.07 -8.31 5.32
C HIS A 82 8.62 -6.90 5.76
N GLY A 83 9.34 -5.86 5.35
CA GLY A 83 8.96 -4.48 5.64
C GLY A 83 7.64 -4.06 4.99
N ILE A 84 7.33 -4.54 3.79
CA ILE A 84 6.04 -4.32 3.12
C ILE A 84 4.92 -5.03 3.89
N SER A 85 5.12 -6.31 4.24
CA SER A 85 4.13 -7.11 4.99
C SER A 85 3.80 -6.50 6.36
N LYS A 86 4.80 -5.98 7.08
CA LYS A 86 4.55 -5.28 8.35
C LYS A 86 3.67 -4.03 8.15
N LEU A 87 4.00 -3.20 7.17
CA LEU A 87 3.22 -1.99 6.87
C LEU A 87 1.81 -2.32 6.37
N GLU A 88 1.65 -3.41 5.62
CA GLU A 88 0.34 -3.91 5.17
C GLU A 88 -0.53 -4.32 6.35
N SER A 89 0.02 -5.03 7.34
CA SER A 89 -0.70 -5.39 8.57
C SER A 89 -1.14 -4.14 9.34
N GLU A 90 -0.23 -3.18 9.57
CA GLU A 90 -0.54 -1.91 10.24
C GLU A 90 -1.63 -1.13 9.49
N ARG A 91 -1.55 -1.08 8.15
CA ARG A 91 -2.55 -0.42 7.31
C ARG A 91 -3.90 -1.10 7.39
N THR A 92 -3.93 -2.43 7.41
CA THR A 92 -5.15 -3.23 7.48
C THR A 92 -5.87 -3.00 8.80
N GLU A 93 -5.14 -2.91 9.90
CA GLU A 93 -5.69 -2.54 11.21
C GLU A 93 -6.33 -1.15 11.18
N LYS A 94 -5.60 -0.14 10.66
CA LYS A 94 -6.15 1.21 10.52
C LYS A 94 -7.37 1.28 9.62
N GLN A 95 -7.40 0.48 8.56
CA GLN A 95 -8.57 0.38 7.69
C GLN A 95 -9.77 -0.24 8.41
N LYS A 96 -9.56 -1.26 9.25
CA LYS A 96 -10.63 -1.82 10.12
C LYS A 96 -11.15 -0.77 11.10
N GLU A 97 -10.27 -0.02 11.75
CA GLU A 97 -10.65 1.09 12.64
C GLU A 97 -11.50 2.14 11.89
N TYR A 98 -11.05 2.55 10.69
CA TYR A 98 -11.78 3.52 9.86
C TYR A 98 -13.19 3.02 9.49
N GLN A 99 -13.32 1.75 9.10
CA GLN A 99 -14.64 1.17 8.77
C GLN A 99 -15.54 1.04 10.00
N ALA A 100 -14.98 0.74 11.16
CA ALA A 100 -15.75 0.69 12.41
C ALA A 100 -16.28 2.09 12.79
N GLU A 101 -15.45 3.13 12.67
CA GLU A 101 -15.86 4.51 12.91
C GLU A 101 -16.88 5.00 11.87
N LYS A 102 -16.77 4.57 10.60
CA LYS A 102 -17.75 4.87 9.55
C LYS A 102 -19.14 4.28 9.83
N LYS A 103 -19.25 3.15 10.54
CA LYS A 103 -20.52 2.47 10.84
C LYS A 103 -21.24 3.00 12.09
N LYS A 104 -20.56 3.79 12.92
CA LYS A 104 -21.11 4.34 14.18
C LYS A 104 -21.90 5.64 13.96
N ASN A 105 -21.72 6.29 12.82
CA ASN A 105 -22.44 7.49 12.37
C ASN A 105 -23.26 7.14 11.12
#